data_AF-A0A2D3RI86-F1
#
_entry.id   AF-A0A2D3RI86-F1
#
_cell.length_a   1.000
_cell.length_b   1.000
_cell.length_c   1.000
_cell.angle_alpha   90.00
_cell.angle_beta   90.00
_cell.angle_gamma   90.00
#
_symmetry.space_group_name_H-M   'P 1'
#
loop_
_entity.id
_entity.type
_entity.pdbx_description
1 polymer ?
#
loop_
_entity_poly.entity_id
_entity_poly.type
_entity_poly.pdbx_seq_one_letter_code
_entity_poly.pdbx_strand_id
1 'polypeptide(L)'
;MARPGKAPSIPIKDLIQGSCFLFLETTRLAVSTILIVLGLPLFVFLFLVGWDLGLLFTQLGNLAVHYHSAEPGQRLLFSTDLKIAFIAATGALLLARMPRFFRTLAEAFPDKSDGEPAQ
;
A
#
# COMPACT_ATOMS: atom_id res chain seq x y z
N MET A 1 49.15 -22.93 -6.31
CA MET A 1 48.37 -22.49 -7.50
C MET A 1 46.96 -22.16 -7.03
N ALA A 2 46.60 -20.87 -6.93
CA ALA A 2 45.28 -20.44 -6.48
C ALA A 2 44.29 -20.42 -7.67
N ARG A 3 43.12 -21.05 -7.54
CA ARG A 3 42.02 -20.91 -8.51
C ARG A 3 41.35 -19.55 -8.29
N PRO A 4 41.12 -18.74 -9.33
CA PRO A 4 40.36 -17.50 -9.18
C PRO A 4 38.89 -17.82 -8.90
N GLY A 5 38.42 -17.48 -7.70
CA GLY A 5 37.01 -17.51 -7.34
C GLY A 5 36.23 -16.56 -8.22
N LYS A 6 35.34 -17.10 -9.06
CA LYS A 6 34.45 -16.32 -9.91
C LYS A 6 33.39 -15.69 -9.01
N ALA A 7 33.46 -14.37 -8.81
CA ALA A 7 32.41 -13.64 -8.11
C ALA A 7 31.06 -13.92 -8.79
N PRO A 8 29.96 -14.12 -8.03
CA PRO A 8 28.65 -14.39 -8.60
C PRO A 8 28.23 -13.18 -9.44
N SER A 9 28.28 -13.32 -10.76
CA SER A 9 27.76 -12.33 -11.70
C SER A 9 26.25 -12.39 -11.64
N ILE A 10 25.63 -11.56 -10.80
CA ILE A 10 24.18 -11.40 -10.80
C ILE A 10 23.79 -10.90 -12.19
N PRO A 11 23.07 -11.70 -13.00
CA PRO A 11 22.72 -11.28 -14.35
C PRO A 11 21.77 -10.08 -14.26
N ILE A 12 22.18 -8.95 -14.85
CA ILE A 12 21.42 -7.68 -14.84
C ILE A 12 19.97 -7.87 -15.30
N LYS A 13 19.70 -8.85 -16.17
CA LYS A 13 18.36 -9.22 -16.62
C LYS A 13 17.46 -9.69 -15.48
N ASP A 14 17.97 -10.51 -14.55
CA ASP A 14 17.21 -10.97 -13.38
C ASP A 14 16.98 -9.83 -12.39
N LEU A 15 17.94 -8.91 -12.26
CA LEU A 15 17.77 -7.72 -11.43
C LEU A 15 16.68 -6.80 -11.98
N ILE A 16 16.66 -6.56 -13.29
CA ILE A 16 15.64 -5.74 -13.95
C ILE A 16 14.27 -6.43 -13.87
N GLN A 17 14.20 -7.73 -14.11
CA GLN A 17 12.96 -8.51 -14.02
C GLN A 17 12.41 -8.51 -12.59
N GLY A 18 13.26 -8.72 -11.59
CA GLY A 18 12.88 -8.64 -10.18
C GLY A 18 12.41 -7.24 -9.78
N SER A 19 13.10 -6.20 -10.24
CA SER A 19 12.72 -4.80 -9.98
C SER A 19 11.38 -4.43 -10.63
N CYS A 20 11.15 -4.87 -11.87
CA CYS A 20 9.91 -4.61 -12.61
C CYS A 20 8.72 -5.35 -11.98
N PHE A 21 8.91 -6.63 -11.61
CA PHE A 21 7.91 -7.40 -10.89
C PHE A 21 7.57 -6.77 -9.53
N LEU A 22 8.58 -6.34 -8.77
CA LEU A 22 8.39 -5.65 -7.51
C LEU A 22 7.64 -4.33 -7.70
N PHE A 23 7.95 -3.56 -8.74
CA PHE A 23 7.26 -2.30 -9.04
C PHE A 23 5.78 -2.53 -9.40
N LEU A 24 5.49 -3.55 -10.21
CA LEU A 24 4.12 -3.93 -10.56
C LEU A 24 3.34 -4.43 -9.33
N GLU A 25 3.97 -5.23 -8.49
CA GLU A 25 3.32 -5.78 -7.30
C GLU A 25 3.08 -4.70 -6.23
N THR A 26 4.05 -3.81 -6.02
CA THR A 26 3.88 -2.64 -5.14
C THR A 26 2.86 -1.66 -5.69
N THR A 27 2.82 -1.43 -7.01
CA THR A 27 1.78 -0.61 -7.65
C THR A 27 0.41 -1.23 -7.47
N ARG A 28 0.27 -2.54 -7.69
CA ARG A 28 -0.99 -3.28 -7.46
C ARG A 28 -1.44 -3.18 -6.01
N LEU A 29 -0.52 -3.33 -5.06
CA LEU A 29 -0.78 -3.16 -3.63
C LEU A 29 -1.21 -1.73 -3.30
N ALA A 30 -0.51 -0.73 -3.83
CA ALA A 30 -0.81 0.67 -3.62
C ALA A 30 -2.20 1.02 -4.16
N VAL A 31 -2.50 0.65 -5.41
CA VAL A 31 -3.80 0.87 -6.04
C VAL A 31 -4.92 0.16 -5.28
N SER A 32 -4.73 -1.10 -4.89
CA SER A 32 -5.72 -1.83 -4.08
C SER A 32 -5.94 -1.18 -2.73
N THR A 33 -4.87 -0.71 -2.07
CA THR A 33 -4.95 -0.06 -0.77
C THR A 33 -5.68 1.28 -0.88
N ILE A 34 -5.33 2.11 -1.87
CA ILE A 34 -6.01 3.38 -2.14
C ILE A 34 -7.49 3.15 -2.45
N LEU A 35 -7.81 2.17 -3.29
CA LEU A 35 -9.20 1.82 -3.62
C LEU A 35 -9.98 1.36 -2.38
N ILE A 36 -9.37 0.62 -1.46
CA ILE A 36 -10.04 0.23 -0.22
C ILE A 36 -10.19 1.43 0.71
N VAL A 37 -9.13 2.20 0.95
CA VAL A 37 -9.15 3.34 1.88
C VAL A 37 -10.12 4.43 1.43
N LEU A 38 -10.23 4.70 0.11
CA LEU A 38 -11.17 5.70 -0.42
C LEU A 38 -12.52 5.10 -0.80
N GLY A 39 -12.54 3.89 -1.36
CA GLY A 39 -13.75 3.24 -1.86
C GLY A 39 -14.60 2.61 -0.77
N LEU A 40 -14.01 2.08 0.31
CA LEU A 40 -14.77 1.49 1.42
C LEU A 40 -15.62 2.53 2.16
N PRO A 41 -15.09 3.71 2.56
CA PRO A 41 -15.92 4.76 3.17
C PRO A 41 -17.03 5.23 2.23
N LEU A 42 -16.71 5.41 0.95
CA LEU A 42 -17.68 5.80 -0.07
C LEU A 42 -18.80 4.76 -0.20
N PHE A 43 -18.44 3.49 -0.28
CA PHE A 43 -19.38 2.37 -0.36
C PHE A 43 -20.28 2.28 0.87
N VAL A 44 -19.71 2.39 2.08
CA VAL A 44 -20.46 2.38 3.34
C VAL A 44 -21.46 3.53 3.37
N PHE A 45 -21.05 4.72 2.95
CA PHE A 45 -21.94 5.88 2.89
C PHE A 45 -23.09 5.66 1.89
N LEU A 46 -22.81 5.23 0.66
CA LEU A 46 -23.85 4.91 -0.33
C LEU A 46 -24.81 3.84 0.20
N PHE A 47 -24.27 2.81 0.85
CA PHE A 47 -25.07 1.73 1.40
C PHE A 47 -26.05 2.24 2.47
N LEU A 48 -25.60 3.09 3.40
CA LEU A 48 -26.45 3.68 4.45
C LEU A 48 -27.52 4.62 3.89
N VAL A 49 -27.23 5.27 2.76
CA VAL A 49 -28.12 6.26 2.13
C VAL A 49 -28.97 5.63 1.01
N GLY A 50 -28.97 4.30 0.88
CA GLY A 50 -29.83 3.59 -0.07
C GLY A 50 -29.43 3.76 -1.53
N TRP A 51 -28.14 3.96 -1.80
CA TRP A 51 -27.55 4.23 -3.11
C TRP A 51 -27.92 5.58 -3.74
N ASP A 52 -28.44 6.53 -2.96
CA ASP A 52 -28.72 7.88 -3.43
C ASP A 52 -27.44 8.74 -3.50
N LEU A 53 -26.93 8.95 -4.72
CA LEU A 53 -25.77 9.81 -4.99
C LEU A 53 -26.07 11.30 -4.72
N GLY A 54 -27.32 11.74 -4.89
CA GLY A 54 -27.72 13.13 -4.68
C GLY A 54 -27.55 13.54 -3.22
N LEU A 55 -27.93 12.67 -2.28
CA LEU A 55 -27.72 12.88 -0.84
C LEU A 55 -26.23 12.89 -0.47
N LEU A 56 -25.40 12.05 -1.10
CA LEU A 56 -23.94 12.09 -0.90
C LEU A 56 -23.36 13.45 -1.31
N PHE A 57 -23.66 13.91 -2.52
CA PHE A 57 -23.15 15.19 -2.99
C PHE A 57 -23.73 16.36 -2.21
N THR A 58 -24.95 16.25 -1.71
CA THR A 58 -25.56 17.26 -0.83
C THR A 58 -24.81 17.38 0.50
N GLN A 59 -24.50 16.25 1.15
CA GLN A 59 -23.70 16.28 2.38
C GLN A 59 -22.28 16.79 2.13
N LEU A 60 -21.66 16.37 1.02
CA LEU A 60 -20.34 16.84 0.65
C LEU A 60 -20.33 18.35 0.34
N GLY A 61 -21.37 18.86 -0.31
CA GLY A 61 -21.55 20.28 -0.58
C GLY A 61 -21.73 21.11 0.70
N ASN A 62 -22.53 20.61 1.64
CA ASN A 62 -22.71 21.27 2.94
C ASN A 62 -21.40 21.30 3.74
N LEU A 63 -20.65 20.19 3.72
CA LEU A 63 -19.33 20.10 4.36
C LEU A 63 -18.32 21.05 3.69
N ALA A 64 -18.30 21.13 2.37
CA ALA A 64 -17.40 22.01 1.62
C ALA A 64 -17.67 23.49 1.91
N VAL A 65 -18.93 23.90 1.92
CA VAL A 65 -19.34 25.27 2.28
C VAL A 65 -18.95 25.59 3.72
N HIS A 66 -19.17 24.65 4.65
CA HIS A 66 -18.81 24.83 6.05
C HIS A 66 -17.28 24.89 6.24
N TYR A 67 -16.53 24.02 5.58
CA TYR A 67 -15.06 24.04 5.59
C TYR A 67 -14.48 25.33 5.01
N HIS A 68 -15.06 25.83 3.90
CA HIS A 68 -14.67 27.11 3.30
C HIS A 68 -14.99 28.30 4.20
N SER A 69 -15.98 28.18 5.08
CA SER A 69 -16.40 29.26 5.99
C SER A 69 -15.77 29.16 7.38
N ALA A 70 -15.17 28.00 7.73
CA ALA A 70 -14.62 27.74 9.05
C ALA A 70 -13.39 28.61 9.36
N GLU A 71 -13.12 28.86 10.65
CA GLU A 71 -11.88 29.52 11.07
C GLU A 71 -10.64 28.68 10.73
N PRO A 72 -9.47 29.30 10.49
CA PRO A 72 -8.27 28.61 10.04
C PRO A 72 -7.81 27.48 10.99
N GLY A 73 -8.03 27.62 12.30
CA GLY A 73 -7.72 26.57 13.28
C GLY A 73 -8.59 25.31 13.13
N GLN A 74 -9.89 25.49 12.84
CA GLN A 74 -10.82 24.37 12.65
C GLN A 74 -10.55 23.63 11.33
N ARG A 75 -10.19 24.37 10.27
CA ARG A 75 -9.74 23.78 9.00
C ARG A 75 -8.49 22.93 9.18
N LEU A 76 -7.52 23.42 9.96
CA LEU A 76 -6.28 22.70 10.22
C LEU A 76 -6.54 21.39 10.98
N LEU A 77 -7.36 21.43 12.03
CA LEU A 77 -7.76 20.23 12.79
C LEU A 77 -8.45 19.20 11.90
N PHE A 78 -9.44 19.60 11.10
CA PHE A 78 -10.12 18.71 10.16
C PHE A 78 -9.15 18.08 9.15
N SER A 79 -8.28 18.89 8.53
CA SER A 79 -7.28 18.39 7.58
C SER A 79 -6.26 17.43 8.23
N THR A 80 -5.97 17.63 9.51
CA THR A 80 -5.03 16.80 10.28
C THR A 80 -5.67 15.46 10.60
N ASP A 81 -6.93 15.46 11.03
CA ASP A 81 -7.69 14.25 11.33
C ASP A 81 -7.83 13.36 10.07
N LEU A 82 -8.14 13.96 8.91
CA LEU A 82 -8.16 13.25 7.63
C LEU A 82 -6.80 12.62 7.28
N LYS A 83 -5.70 13.35 7.47
CA LYS A 83 -4.35 12.85 7.20
C LYS A 83 -4.02 11.67 8.12
N ILE A 84 -4.31 11.80 9.41
CA ILE A 84 -4.06 10.75 10.40
C ILE A 84 -4.88 9.50 10.05
N ALA A 85 -6.17 9.65 9.77
CA ALA A 85 -7.03 8.54 9.37
C ALA A 85 -6.52 7.84 8.09
N PHE A 86 -6.09 8.61 7.10
CA PHE A 86 -5.52 8.07 5.86
C PHE A 86 -4.23 7.28 6.10
N ILE A 87 -3.31 7.84 6.91
CA ILE A 87 -2.05 7.18 7.27
C ILE A 87 -2.33 5.91 8.09
N ALA A 88 -3.23 5.97 9.07
CA ALA A 88 -3.59 4.83 9.89
C ALA A 88 -4.20 3.70 9.06
N ALA A 89 -5.16 4.01 8.18
CA ALA A 89 -5.81 3.03 7.32
C ALA A 89 -4.82 2.40 6.32
N THR A 90 -3.99 3.23 5.68
CA THR A 90 -2.95 2.77 4.75
C THR A 90 -1.91 1.90 5.47
N GLY A 91 -1.43 2.35 6.63
CA GLY A 91 -0.47 1.64 7.45
C GLY A 91 -1.02 0.29 7.94
N ALA A 92 -2.26 0.25 8.44
CA ALA A 92 -2.91 -0.98 8.87
C ALA A 92 -3.06 -1.99 7.72
N LEU A 93 -3.45 -1.54 6.52
CA LEU A 93 -3.55 -2.39 5.34
C LEU A 93 -2.19 -2.91 4.86
N LEU A 94 -1.15 -2.07 4.92
CA LEU A 94 0.22 -2.48 4.62
C LEU A 94 0.71 -3.53 5.62
N LEU A 95 0.49 -3.33 6.93
CA LEU A 95 0.84 -4.29 7.97
C LEU A 95 0.07 -5.60 7.81
N ALA A 96 -1.22 -5.54 7.47
CA ALA A 96 -2.04 -6.73 7.22
C ALA A 96 -1.57 -7.53 5.99
N ARG A 97 -0.94 -6.87 5.00
CA ARG A 97 -0.45 -7.52 3.77
C ARG A 97 1.03 -7.90 3.78
N MET A 98 1.86 -7.23 4.58
CA MET A 98 3.27 -7.56 4.80
C MET A 98 3.57 -9.06 4.97
N PRO A 99 2.81 -9.87 5.74
CA PRO A 99 3.14 -11.29 5.93
C PRO A 99 3.13 -12.11 4.62
N ARG A 100 2.32 -11.73 3.62
CA ARG A 100 2.38 -12.39 2.30
C ARG A 100 3.68 -12.06 1.57
N PHE A 101 4.12 -10.81 1.64
CA PHE A 101 5.36 -10.37 1.00
C PHE A 101 6.59 -11.05 1.60
N PHE A 102 6.66 -11.13 2.93
CA PHE A 102 7.72 -11.89 3.61
C PHE A 102 7.67 -13.38 3.30
N ARG A 103 6.48 -13.97 3.15
CA ARG A 103 6.35 -15.37 2.70
C ARG A 103 6.87 -15.57 1.28
N THR A 104 6.51 -14.70 0.34
CA THR A 104 7.02 -14.78 -1.03
C THR A 104 8.54 -14.61 -1.08
N LEU A 105 9.11 -13.71 -0.27
CA LEU A 105 10.57 -13.56 -0.19
C LEU A 105 11.25 -14.77 0.45
N ALA A 106 10.68 -15.34 1.51
CA ALA A 106 11.20 -16.55 2.15
C ALA A 106 11.12 -17.78 1.23
N GLU A 107 10.05 -17.90 0.44
CA GLU A 107 9.90 -18.96 -0.57
C GLU A 107 10.85 -18.74 -1.78
N ALA A 108 11.18 -17.49 -2.13
CA ALA A 108 12.07 -17.15 -3.25
C ALA A 108 13.57 -17.22 -2.91
N PHE A 109 13.94 -17.06 -1.63
CA PHE A 109 15.30 -17.26 -1.12
C PHE A 109 15.32 -18.40 -0.09
N PRO A 110 15.12 -19.66 -0.52
CA PRO A 110 15.40 -20.79 0.35
C PRO A 110 16.89 -20.72 0.74
N ASP A 111 17.13 -20.69 2.04
CA ASP A 111 18.46 -20.67 2.62
C ASP A 111 19.29 -21.82 2.01
N LYS A 112 20.25 -21.48 1.15
CA LYS A 112 21.23 -22.43 0.61
C LYS A 112 22.29 -22.67 1.69
N SER A 113 21.87 -23.12 2.87
CA SER A 113 22.76 -23.49 3.99
C SER A 113 22.48 -24.91 4.50
N ASP A 114 21.69 -25.70 3.78
CA ASP A 114 21.50 -27.13 4.08
C ASP A 114 22.01 -27.96 2.90
N GLY A 115 23.31 -28.28 2.92
CA GLY A 115 23.84 -29.38 2.11
C GLY A 115 25.04 -29.05 1.23
N GLU A 116 26.17 -28.67 1.83
CA GLU A 116 27.46 -29.10 1.29
C GLU A 116 28.15 -29.98 2.35
N PRO A 117 27.83 -31.29 2.43
CA PRO A 117 28.74 -32.22 3.06
C PRO A 117 29.98 -32.32 2.16
N ALA A 118 31.10 -31.87 2.70
CA ALA A 118 32.42 -32.07 2.12
C ALA A 118 32.63 -33.53 1.72
N GLN A 119 32.76 -33.78 0.42
CA GLN A 119 33.50 -34.92 -0.13
C GLN A 119 34.34 -34.44 -1.32
#